data_AF-A0A352S5E8-F1
#
_entry.id   AF-A0A352S5E8-F1
#
_cell.length_a   1.000
_cell.length_b   1.000
_cell.length_c   1.000
_cell.angle_alpha   90.00
_cell.angle_beta   90.00
_cell.angle_gamma   90.00
#
_symmetry.space_group_name_H-M   'P 1'
#
loop_
_entity.id
_entity.type
_entity.pdbx_description
1 polymer ?
#
loop_
_entity_poly.entity_id
_entity_poly.type
_entity_poly.pdbx_seq_one_letter_code
_entity_poly.pdbx_strand_id
1 'polypeptide(L)'
;LQVGANDSDKLSVNLGGSGFGVNALGLKDFTIAGLPGTVSGLSVLQGRSTNVMIDSPTTTVHWPAGSASPNLVRDANGTFYVQDVDGAGKPTYQQVGYRPTTDTVTGLSDVALYPSGSPVFLSPAAVASRAIGVPSLLDDTNAPIAGASLVQADDGRYFIRKAGSYYQASLGFGTSGTVTAKAADMTSPLTAADFSTLPATVTQTPPVDPATDTVAFQDASGVSLSASASRLLQRNNGTYVIEVDAGGGNFRYYDAALTMSDDGTTRTMTARAVSTTYQTFTDLPSVSGDSTVTIDPAKVSVNYTDRNGVTYGNVLGLDASGNYVFNLPQSAKTGTLVTAQDGSQYIRTVNGSEDVLIFYPLTFTALTDASTNKTVLNVVEAGEGIRLKQPLDPLATLDRALAAVDAQRSLLGAAQNRLDSITNAQQTTATNLDTARSRIEDADYAVEVSKMTASQIVSQAATAMLAQANQQSQAVLSLLGRN
;
A
#
# COMPACT_ATOMS: atom_id res chain seq x y z
N LEU A 1 -26.98 52.74 -13.44
CA LEU A 1 -27.15 54.09 -14.04
C LEU A 1 -28.40 54.70 -13.43
N GLN A 2 -28.33 55.91 -12.86
CA GLN A 2 -29.53 56.61 -12.40
C GLN A 2 -30.16 57.30 -13.60
N VAL A 3 -31.39 56.96 -13.90
CA VAL A 3 -32.13 57.47 -15.05
C VAL A 3 -33.44 58.03 -14.52
N GLY A 4 -33.40 59.29 -14.07
CA GLY A 4 -34.56 59.98 -13.50
C GLY A 4 -34.15 61.04 -12.48
N ALA A 5 -34.67 62.26 -12.65
CA ALA A 5 -34.66 63.26 -11.60
C ALA A 5 -35.84 62.97 -10.65
N ASN A 6 -35.53 62.59 -9.40
CA ASN A 6 -36.46 62.45 -8.25
C ASN A 6 -37.37 61.23 -8.09
N ASP A 7 -37.28 60.15 -8.89
CA ASP A 7 -38.08 58.91 -8.64
C ASP A 7 -37.31 57.78 -7.94
N SER A 8 -36.01 57.96 -7.66
CA SER A 8 -35.12 56.93 -7.05
C SER A 8 -35.03 55.62 -7.85
N ASP A 9 -35.48 55.59 -9.10
CA ASP A 9 -35.53 54.36 -9.89
C ASP A 9 -34.13 54.05 -10.44
N LYS A 10 -33.46 53.07 -9.81
CA LYS A 10 -32.11 52.67 -10.18
C LYS A 10 -32.18 51.60 -11.27
N LEU A 11 -31.71 51.93 -12.48
CA LEU A 11 -31.39 50.91 -13.47
C LEU A 11 -30.11 50.20 -13.05
N SER A 12 -30.29 49.12 -12.29
CA SER A 12 -29.21 48.20 -11.90
C SER A 12 -28.77 47.36 -13.08
N VAL A 13 -27.98 47.94 -13.99
CA VAL A 13 -27.18 47.15 -14.93
C VAL A 13 -25.89 46.76 -14.20
N ASN A 14 -25.83 45.53 -13.69
CA ASN A 14 -24.61 44.99 -13.12
C ASN A 14 -23.63 44.66 -14.26
N LEU A 15 -22.69 45.58 -14.51
CA LEU A 15 -21.59 45.40 -15.46
C LEU A 15 -20.31 44.86 -14.77
N GLY A 16 -20.41 44.37 -13.52
CA GLY A 16 -19.30 43.73 -12.84
C GLY A 16 -18.82 42.50 -13.62
N GLY A 17 -17.50 42.36 -13.79
CA GLY A 17 -16.84 41.47 -14.75
C GLY A 17 -16.98 39.95 -14.56
N SER A 18 -18.08 39.43 -14.05
CA SER A 18 -18.27 38.00 -13.78
C SER A 18 -19.10 37.22 -14.81
N GLY A 19 -19.63 37.84 -15.87
CA GLY A 19 -20.56 37.18 -16.82
C GLY A 19 -19.93 36.41 -17.99
N PHE A 20 -18.68 36.72 -18.37
CA PHE A 20 -18.04 36.18 -19.60
C PHE A 20 -16.75 35.40 -19.33
N GLY A 21 -16.44 35.10 -18.07
CA GLY A 21 -15.26 34.31 -17.74
C GLY A 21 -15.41 32.85 -18.16
N VAL A 22 -14.30 32.16 -18.45
CA VAL A 22 -14.26 30.72 -18.74
C VAL A 22 -14.98 29.90 -17.65
N ASN A 23 -14.88 30.34 -16.40
CA ASN A 23 -15.59 29.73 -15.27
C ASN A 23 -17.11 29.98 -15.30
N ALA A 24 -17.56 31.17 -15.72
CA ALA A 24 -18.98 31.53 -15.75
C ALA A 24 -19.71 30.91 -16.95
N LEU A 25 -19.01 30.69 -18.06
CA LEU A 25 -19.53 30.08 -19.28
C LEU A 25 -19.47 28.55 -19.26
N GLY A 26 -19.00 27.91 -18.18
CA GLY A 26 -18.84 26.45 -18.13
C GLY A 26 -17.77 25.91 -19.09
N LEU A 27 -16.98 26.78 -19.74
CA LEU A 27 -16.00 26.40 -20.76
C LEU A 27 -14.68 25.88 -20.18
N LYS A 28 -14.61 25.69 -18.86
CA LYS A 28 -13.42 25.18 -18.16
C LYS A 28 -13.05 23.76 -18.59
N ASP A 29 -13.99 23.01 -19.17
CA ASP A 29 -13.81 21.66 -19.70
C ASP A 29 -13.21 21.62 -21.12
N PHE A 30 -13.13 22.77 -21.81
CA PHE A 30 -12.47 22.88 -23.12
C PHE A 30 -10.94 23.08 -23.04
N THR A 31 -10.34 22.87 -21.86
CA THR A 31 -8.91 23.11 -21.65
C THR A 31 -8.04 22.03 -22.33
N ILE A 32 -7.21 22.45 -23.29
CA ILE A 32 -6.36 21.61 -24.15
C ILE A 32 -5.17 20.95 -23.40
N ALA A 33 -5.10 21.09 -22.07
CA ALA A 33 -3.98 20.63 -21.24
C ALA A 33 -4.29 19.36 -20.41
N GLY A 34 -5.19 18.49 -20.90
CA GLY A 34 -5.48 17.20 -20.27
C GLY A 34 -4.72 16.02 -20.86
N LEU A 35 -4.73 14.89 -20.15
CA LEU A 35 -4.22 13.60 -20.67
C LEU A 35 -5.06 13.14 -21.88
N PRO A 36 -4.44 12.71 -22.99
CA PRO A 36 -5.14 12.06 -24.10
C PRO A 36 -5.55 10.62 -23.72
N GLY A 37 -6.76 10.19 -24.09
CA GLY A 37 -7.21 8.79 -23.95
C GLY A 37 -8.57 8.63 -23.27
N THR A 38 -9.12 7.41 -23.34
CA THR A 38 -10.34 7.01 -22.61
C THR A 38 -9.96 6.46 -21.24
N VAL A 39 -10.83 6.67 -20.25
CA VAL A 39 -10.70 6.05 -18.92
C VAL A 39 -11.79 4.99 -18.74
N SER A 40 -11.47 3.87 -18.10
CA SER A 40 -12.44 2.83 -17.73
C SER A 40 -12.57 2.72 -16.21
N GLY A 41 -13.74 2.31 -15.75
CA GLY A 41 -13.96 2.02 -14.32
C GLY A 41 -13.02 0.90 -13.86
N LEU A 42 -12.41 1.09 -12.69
CA LEU A 42 -11.56 0.08 -12.06
C LEU A 42 -12.36 -0.65 -10.99
N SER A 43 -12.72 -1.91 -11.24
CA SER A 43 -13.51 -2.75 -10.32
C SER A 43 -12.68 -3.78 -9.57
N VAL A 44 -11.48 -4.12 -10.07
CA VAL A 44 -10.57 -5.11 -9.48
C VAL A 44 -9.17 -4.50 -9.32
N LEU A 45 -8.53 -4.72 -8.18
CA LEU A 45 -7.17 -4.27 -7.88
C LEU A 45 -6.32 -5.43 -7.35
N GLN A 46 -5.01 -5.29 -7.46
CA GLN A 46 -4.05 -6.18 -6.80
C GLN A 46 -3.69 -5.62 -5.43
N GLY A 47 -3.59 -6.50 -4.44
CA GLY A 47 -3.24 -6.19 -3.06
C GLY A 47 -2.37 -7.25 -2.43
N ARG A 48 -2.12 -7.11 -1.13
CA ARG A 48 -1.48 -8.13 -0.31
C ARG A 48 -2.51 -8.80 0.59
N SER A 49 -2.34 -10.08 0.83
CA SER A 49 -3.10 -10.84 1.82
C SER A 49 -2.26 -11.13 3.07
N THR A 50 -2.92 -11.12 4.23
CA THR A 50 -2.40 -11.62 5.51
C THR A 50 -3.37 -12.63 6.09
N ASN A 51 -2.93 -13.40 7.07
CA ASN A 51 -3.77 -14.39 7.76
C ASN A 51 -4.41 -15.40 6.79
N VAL A 52 -3.67 -15.80 5.74
CA VAL A 52 -4.09 -16.93 4.90
C VAL A 52 -3.88 -18.20 5.71
N MET A 53 -4.92 -18.63 6.40
CA MET A 53 -4.90 -19.79 7.30
C MET A 53 -4.73 -21.07 6.47
N ILE A 54 -3.69 -21.84 6.76
CA ILE A 54 -3.33 -23.07 6.04
C ILE A 54 -4.35 -24.19 6.29
N ASP A 55 -5.00 -24.18 7.45
CA ASP A 55 -5.99 -25.17 7.90
C ASP A 55 -7.45 -24.75 7.66
N SER A 56 -7.68 -23.60 7.02
CA SER A 56 -9.04 -23.12 6.74
C SER A 56 -9.71 -23.93 5.63
N PRO A 57 -11.03 -24.22 5.73
CA PRO A 57 -11.79 -24.85 4.65
C PRO A 57 -11.87 -24.00 3.36
N THR A 58 -11.55 -22.71 3.44
CA THR A 58 -11.50 -21.80 2.29
C THR A 58 -10.12 -21.73 1.64
N THR A 59 -9.12 -22.41 2.19
CA THR A 59 -7.75 -22.43 1.67
C THR A 59 -7.44 -23.78 1.05
N THR A 60 -7.04 -23.78 -0.22
CA THR A 60 -6.46 -24.95 -0.87
C THR A 60 -4.94 -24.87 -0.76
N VAL A 61 -4.31 -25.90 -0.20
CA VAL A 61 -2.85 -25.95 -0.05
C VAL A 61 -2.30 -27.05 -0.94
N HIS A 62 -1.39 -26.69 -1.83
CA HIS A 62 -0.68 -27.63 -2.70
C HIS A 62 0.64 -28.02 -2.03
N TRP A 63 0.60 -29.13 -1.31
CA TRP A 63 1.76 -29.71 -0.66
C TRP A 63 2.71 -30.37 -1.68
N PRO A 64 4.01 -30.47 -1.38
CA PRO A 64 4.95 -31.25 -2.19
C PRO A 64 4.49 -32.70 -2.39
N ALA A 65 4.82 -33.29 -3.53
CA ALA A 65 4.45 -34.66 -3.85
C ALA A 65 5.06 -35.67 -2.85
N GLY A 66 4.27 -36.66 -2.46
CA GLY A 66 4.71 -37.70 -1.51
C GLY A 66 4.47 -37.36 -0.03
N SER A 67 3.88 -36.19 0.26
CA SER A 67 3.52 -35.84 1.63
C SER A 67 2.32 -36.61 2.17
N ALA A 68 2.41 -37.06 3.43
CA ALA A 68 1.39 -37.90 4.07
C ALA A 68 0.61 -37.14 5.14
N SER A 69 1.29 -36.39 6.01
CA SER A 69 0.66 -35.54 7.02
C SER A 69 1.43 -34.23 7.16
N PRO A 70 1.45 -33.42 6.09
CA PRO A 70 2.30 -32.25 6.05
C PRO A 70 1.75 -31.10 6.90
N ASN A 71 2.68 -30.36 7.51
CA ASN A 71 2.43 -29.08 8.15
C ASN A 71 3.45 -28.05 7.67
N LEU A 72 3.09 -26.77 7.71
CA LEU A 72 4.02 -25.69 7.41
C LEU A 72 4.64 -25.18 8.71
N VAL A 73 5.97 -25.16 8.76
CA VAL A 73 6.73 -24.69 9.92
C VAL A 73 7.80 -23.69 9.50
N ARG A 74 8.31 -22.93 10.47
CA ARG A 74 9.45 -22.04 10.29
C ARG A 74 10.53 -22.31 11.32
N ASP A 75 11.79 -22.12 10.94
CA ASP A 75 12.90 -22.10 11.90
C ASP A 75 13.05 -20.71 12.58
N ALA A 76 13.98 -20.63 13.52
CA ALA A 76 14.30 -19.38 14.23
C ALA A 76 14.88 -18.28 13.33
N ASN A 77 15.36 -18.62 12.13
CA ASN A 77 15.91 -17.68 11.16
C ASN A 77 14.85 -17.17 10.15
N GLY A 78 13.61 -17.67 10.24
CA GLY A 78 12.52 -17.31 9.35
C GLY A 78 12.49 -18.11 8.04
N THR A 79 13.26 -19.20 7.94
CA THR A 79 13.20 -20.12 6.79
C THR A 79 12.02 -21.05 6.94
N PHE A 80 11.33 -21.34 5.84
CA PHE A 80 10.12 -22.16 5.83
C PHE A 80 10.41 -23.61 5.44
N TYR A 81 9.71 -24.53 6.09
CA TYR A 81 9.83 -25.96 5.83
C TYR A 81 8.45 -26.61 5.83
N VAL A 82 8.27 -27.61 4.98
CA VAL A 82 7.21 -28.59 5.17
C VAL A 82 7.72 -29.63 6.15
N GLN A 83 7.02 -29.75 7.27
CA GLN A 83 7.18 -30.82 8.23
C GLN A 83 6.28 -31.98 7.82
N ASP A 84 6.84 -33.18 7.67
CA ASP A 84 6.08 -34.41 7.48
C ASP A 84 6.53 -35.46 8.50
N VAL A 85 6.02 -36.69 8.41
CA VAL A 85 6.44 -37.80 9.27
C VAL A 85 7.16 -38.88 8.46
N ASP A 86 8.21 -39.47 9.04
CA ASP A 86 8.83 -40.66 8.49
C ASP A 86 8.06 -41.94 8.87
N GLY A 87 8.55 -43.11 8.42
CA GLY A 87 7.94 -44.41 8.71
C GLY A 87 7.90 -44.78 10.19
N ALA A 88 8.61 -44.05 11.07
CA ALA A 88 8.58 -44.21 12.52
C ALA A 88 7.71 -43.15 13.22
N GLY A 89 7.01 -42.28 12.45
CA GLY A 89 6.17 -41.21 12.98
C GLY A 89 6.97 -40.02 13.53
N LYS A 90 8.27 -39.93 13.23
CA LYS A 90 9.13 -38.82 13.65
C LYS A 90 9.16 -37.74 12.57
N PRO A 91 9.33 -36.46 12.94
CA PRO A 91 9.21 -35.37 11.99
C PRO A 91 10.38 -35.35 11.00
N THR A 92 10.08 -35.00 9.76
CA THR A 92 11.04 -34.72 8.69
C THR A 92 10.79 -33.33 8.16
N TYR A 93 11.85 -32.65 7.70
CA TYR A 93 11.75 -31.25 7.28
C TYR A 93 12.32 -31.09 5.89
N GLN A 94 11.52 -30.57 4.98
CA GLN A 94 11.94 -30.19 3.64
C GLN A 94 11.81 -28.68 3.48
N GLN A 95 12.89 -28.01 3.10
CA GLN A 95 12.85 -26.56 2.88
C GLN A 95 11.97 -26.22 1.67
N VAL A 96 11.12 -25.22 1.84
CA VAL A 96 10.18 -24.77 0.81
C VAL A 96 10.15 -23.24 0.70
N GLY A 97 9.79 -22.74 -0.48
CA GLY A 97 9.16 -21.44 -0.59
C GLY A 97 7.66 -21.58 -0.79
N TYR A 98 6.94 -20.48 -0.70
CA TYR A 98 5.49 -20.47 -0.82
C TYR A 98 4.98 -19.26 -1.63
N ARG A 99 3.79 -19.39 -2.22
CA ARG A 99 3.10 -18.37 -3.02
C ARG A 99 1.60 -18.41 -2.73
N PRO A 100 1.11 -17.62 -1.76
CA PRO A 100 -0.32 -17.54 -1.44
C PRO A 100 -1.00 -16.53 -2.35
N THR A 101 -2.19 -16.87 -2.78
CA THR A 101 -3.10 -15.95 -3.48
C THR A 101 -4.47 -16.02 -2.83
N THR A 102 -5.13 -14.87 -2.70
CA THR A 102 -6.49 -14.78 -2.14
C THR A 102 -7.40 -14.03 -3.11
N ASP A 103 -8.50 -14.65 -3.49
CA ASP A 103 -9.55 -13.98 -4.25
C ASP A 103 -10.66 -13.50 -3.33
N THR A 104 -10.81 -12.18 -3.23
CA THR A 104 -11.83 -11.57 -2.35
C THR A 104 -13.26 -11.78 -2.83
N VAL A 105 -13.47 -12.06 -4.12
CA VAL A 105 -14.81 -12.34 -4.69
C VAL A 105 -15.33 -13.63 -4.12
N THR A 106 -14.58 -14.71 -4.32
CA THR A 106 -14.91 -16.05 -3.86
C THR A 106 -14.63 -16.26 -2.37
N GLY A 107 -13.72 -15.47 -1.79
CA GLY A 107 -13.19 -15.67 -0.44
C GLY A 107 -12.28 -16.88 -0.32
N LEU A 108 -11.87 -17.46 -1.44
CA LEU A 108 -10.99 -18.62 -1.49
C LEU A 108 -9.54 -18.18 -1.55
N SER A 109 -8.67 -18.96 -0.92
CA SER A 109 -7.23 -18.79 -1.00
C SER A 109 -6.58 -20.04 -1.56
N ASP A 110 -5.48 -19.85 -2.28
CA ASP A 110 -4.65 -20.92 -2.81
C ASP A 110 -3.21 -20.70 -2.34
N VAL A 111 -2.58 -21.74 -1.77
CA VAL A 111 -1.21 -21.70 -1.28
C VAL A 111 -0.41 -22.78 -1.97
N ALA A 112 0.46 -22.38 -2.89
CA ALA A 112 1.39 -23.29 -3.54
C ALA A 112 2.73 -23.33 -2.79
N LEU A 113 3.17 -24.52 -2.40
CA LEU A 113 4.47 -24.77 -1.77
C LEU A 113 5.42 -25.42 -2.77
N TYR A 114 6.61 -24.85 -2.92
CA TYR A 114 7.63 -25.37 -3.84
C TYR A 114 8.90 -25.76 -3.07
N PRO A 115 9.33 -27.03 -3.16
CA PRO A 115 10.54 -27.49 -2.50
C PRO A 115 11.78 -26.82 -3.10
N SER A 116 12.68 -26.35 -2.24
CA SER A 116 13.93 -25.72 -2.64
C SER A 116 15.13 -26.66 -2.53
N GLY A 117 14.91 -27.94 -2.19
CA GLY A 117 15.97 -28.94 -2.03
C GLY A 117 15.49 -30.26 -1.45
N SER A 118 16.46 -31.11 -1.11
CA SER A 118 16.26 -32.37 -0.39
C SER A 118 15.89 -32.10 1.08
N PRO A 119 15.36 -33.10 1.80
CA PRO A 119 15.16 -33.01 3.25
C PRO A 119 16.42 -32.54 3.97
N VAL A 120 16.23 -31.72 5.00
CA VAL A 120 17.32 -31.12 5.79
C VAL A 120 18.04 -32.19 6.61
N PHE A 121 17.26 -33.12 7.14
CA PHE A 121 17.73 -34.23 7.94
C PHE A 121 17.36 -35.55 7.26
N LEU A 122 18.33 -36.45 7.24
CA LEU A 122 18.23 -37.79 6.71
C LEU A 122 18.56 -38.79 7.82
N SER A 123 17.97 -39.99 7.73
CA SER A 123 18.48 -41.13 8.48
C SER A 123 19.91 -41.43 8.02
N PRO A 124 20.90 -41.49 8.92
CA PRO A 124 22.24 -41.87 8.54
C PRO A 124 22.25 -43.35 8.14
N ALA A 125 22.76 -43.67 6.94
CA ALA A 125 22.84 -45.05 6.47
C ALA A 125 23.90 -45.86 7.22
N ALA A 126 25.11 -45.29 7.39
CA ALA A 126 26.19 -45.80 8.24
C ALA A 126 27.27 -44.73 8.40
N VAL A 127 27.98 -44.76 9.53
CA VAL A 127 29.26 -44.05 9.70
C VAL A 127 30.34 -44.87 8.99
N ALA A 128 30.89 -44.31 7.91
CA ALA A 128 31.88 -45.00 7.08
C ALA A 128 33.16 -45.38 7.84
N SER A 129 33.79 -46.49 7.44
CA SER A 129 35.10 -46.91 7.91
C SER A 129 36.16 -45.85 7.64
N ARG A 130 37.11 -45.70 8.56
CA ARG A 130 38.22 -44.75 8.44
C ARG A 130 39.54 -45.50 8.35
N ALA A 131 40.44 -45.04 7.50
CA ALA A 131 41.80 -45.58 7.45
C ALA A 131 42.55 -45.27 8.76
N ILE A 132 43.19 -46.29 9.34
CA ILE A 132 44.04 -46.17 10.51
C ILE A 132 45.48 -46.01 10.02
N GLY A 133 45.99 -44.77 10.03
CA GLY A 133 47.37 -44.48 9.63
C GLY A 133 48.39 -44.96 10.68
N VAL A 134 48.43 -44.26 11.82
CA VAL A 134 49.21 -44.68 13.00
C VAL A 134 48.29 -44.53 14.22
N PRO A 135 47.75 -45.62 14.79
CA PRO A 135 46.90 -45.51 15.96
C PRO A 135 47.72 -45.02 17.15
N SER A 136 47.12 -44.19 18.00
CA SER A 136 47.70 -43.87 19.30
C SER A 136 47.49 -45.07 20.22
N LEU A 137 48.55 -45.84 20.46
CA LEU A 137 48.53 -47.03 21.30
C LEU A 137 48.78 -46.63 22.75
N LEU A 138 47.85 -46.97 23.63
CA LEU A 138 47.85 -46.56 25.04
C LEU A 138 47.81 -47.79 25.96
N ASP A 139 48.44 -47.69 27.12
CA ASP A 139 48.28 -48.67 28.19
C ASP A 139 47.01 -48.45 29.01
N ASP A 140 46.79 -49.33 30.00
CA ASP A 140 45.68 -49.27 30.95
C ASP A 140 45.63 -47.95 31.75
N THR A 141 46.76 -47.25 31.90
CA THR A 141 46.91 -45.93 32.55
C THR A 141 46.81 -44.74 31.60
N ASN A 142 46.60 -44.97 30.30
CA ASN A 142 46.61 -43.99 29.20
C ASN A 142 47.99 -43.44 28.80
N ALA A 143 49.09 -44.10 29.18
CA ALA A 143 50.42 -43.72 28.70
C ALA A 143 50.71 -44.32 27.30
N PRO A 144 51.43 -43.60 26.42
CA PRO A 144 51.76 -44.08 25.08
C PRO A 144 52.68 -45.32 25.09
N ILE A 145 52.37 -46.29 24.23
CA ILE A 145 53.16 -47.51 24.05
C ILE A 145 53.99 -47.40 22.76
N ALA A 146 55.30 -47.23 22.89
CA ALA A 146 56.22 -47.23 21.75
C ALA A 146 56.51 -48.65 21.22
N GLY A 147 56.72 -48.77 19.91
CA GLY A 147 57.15 -50.03 19.25
C GLY A 147 56.08 -51.13 19.23
N ALA A 148 54.81 -50.78 19.41
CA ALA A 148 53.70 -51.71 19.37
C ALA A 148 52.88 -51.57 18.07
N SER A 149 52.00 -52.54 17.82
CA SER A 149 51.09 -52.55 16.66
C SER A 149 49.70 -53.03 17.06
N LEU A 150 48.68 -52.51 16.39
CA LEU A 150 47.30 -52.96 16.57
C LEU A 150 47.01 -54.16 15.66
N VAL A 151 46.48 -55.23 16.25
CA VAL A 151 46.08 -56.45 15.55
C VAL A 151 44.69 -56.92 15.97
N GLN A 152 44.01 -57.71 15.16
CA GLN A 152 42.68 -58.27 15.42
C GLN A 152 42.71 -59.79 15.23
N ALA A 153 42.11 -60.52 16.16
CA ALA A 153 41.94 -61.98 16.06
C ALA A 153 40.69 -62.35 15.26
N ASP A 154 40.58 -63.62 14.84
CA ASP A 154 39.45 -64.12 14.04
C ASP A 154 38.09 -64.06 14.77
N ASP A 155 38.11 -63.97 16.09
CA ASP A 155 36.91 -63.76 16.91
C ASP A 155 36.47 -62.29 17.01
N GLY A 156 37.15 -61.39 16.30
CA GLY A 156 36.85 -59.96 16.22
C GLY A 156 37.54 -59.11 17.28
N ARG A 157 38.11 -59.69 18.35
CA ARG A 157 38.74 -58.94 19.44
C ARG A 157 40.06 -58.28 19.02
N TYR A 158 40.29 -57.08 19.52
CA TYR A 158 41.50 -56.31 19.24
C TYR A 158 42.59 -56.56 20.28
N PHE A 159 43.85 -56.50 19.83
CA PHE A 159 45.02 -56.65 20.67
C PHE A 159 46.13 -55.66 20.30
N ILE A 160 46.88 -55.20 21.30
CA ILE A 160 48.14 -54.49 21.10
C ILE A 160 49.27 -55.52 21.18
N ARG A 161 50.03 -55.67 20.08
CA ARG A 161 51.20 -56.55 20.01
C ARG A 161 52.47 -55.78 20.33
N LYS A 162 53.19 -56.18 21.37
CA LYS A 162 54.48 -55.59 21.80
C LYS A 162 55.47 -56.69 22.19
N ALA A 163 56.64 -56.72 21.56
CA ALA A 163 57.73 -57.65 21.88
C ALA A 163 57.33 -59.15 21.96
N GLY A 164 56.32 -59.58 21.18
CA GLY A 164 55.83 -60.96 21.16
C GLY A 164 54.64 -61.26 22.09
N SER A 165 54.29 -60.31 22.97
CA SER A 165 53.10 -60.36 23.83
C SER A 165 51.91 -59.64 23.20
N TYR A 166 50.70 -60.08 23.54
CA TYR A 166 49.43 -59.57 23.06
C TYR A 166 48.57 -59.12 24.25
N TYR A 167 48.13 -57.86 24.23
CA TYR A 167 47.29 -57.28 25.29
C TYR A 167 45.92 -56.97 24.70
N GLN A 168 44.84 -57.50 25.28
CA GLN A 168 43.49 -57.21 24.80
C GLN A 168 43.25 -55.70 24.85
N ALA A 169 42.66 -55.16 23.78
CA ALA A 169 42.50 -53.74 23.61
C ALA A 169 41.10 -53.38 23.14
N SER A 170 40.70 -52.14 23.39
CA SER A 170 39.54 -51.52 22.78
C SER A 170 39.97 -50.36 21.88
N LEU A 171 39.27 -50.21 20.77
CA LEU A 171 39.41 -49.08 19.87
C LEU A 171 38.51 -47.95 20.34
N GLY A 172 39.06 -46.75 20.38
CA GLY A 172 38.33 -45.50 20.52
C GLY A 172 38.58 -44.63 19.30
N PHE A 173 37.57 -43.93 18.82
CA PHE A 173 37.80 -42.88 17.84
C PHE A 173 36.95 -41.65 18.11
N GLY A 174 37.61 -40.51 18.08
CA GLY A 174 37.03 -39.21 18.41
C GLY A 174 36.59 -38.42 17.18
N THR A 175 36.01 -37.26 17.44
CA THR A 175 35.49 -36.32 16.42
C THR A 175 36.55 -35.82 15.44
N SER A 176 37.82 -35.75 15.86
CA SER A 176 38.96 -35.35 15.03
C SER A 176 39.43 -36.44 14.06
N GLY A 177 38.90 -37.66 14.16
CA GLY A 177 39.34 -38.82 13.39
C GLY A 177 40.60 -39.50 13.89
N THR A 178 41.13 -39.08 15.05
CA THR A 178 42.19 -39.81 15.74
C THR A 178 41.64 -41.12 16.27
N VAL A 179 42.34 -42.22 15.97
CA VAL A 179 42.04 -43.56 16.49
C VAL A 179 43.02 -43.87 17.64
N THR A 180 42.47 -44.21 18.80
CA THR A 180 43.20 -44.72 19.94
C THR A 180 42.94 -46.22 20.07
N ALA A 181 43.97 -46.98 20.43
CA ALA A 181 43.78 -48.36 20.91
C ALA A 181 44.34 -48.43 22.32
N LYS A 182 43.51 -48.83 23.28
CA LYS A 182 43.88 -48.86 24.69
C LYS A 182 43.92 -50.30 25.18
N ALA A 183 45.02 -50.72 25.79
CA ALA A 183 45.10 -52.00 26.47
C ALA A 183 44.16 -52.02 27.70
N ALA A 184 43.42 -53.11 27.87
CA ALA A 184 42.55 -53.31 29.02
C ALA A 184 43.35 -53.55 30.31
N ASP A 185 44.44 -54.32 30.20
CA ASP A 185 45.35 -54.68 31.29
C ASP A 185 46.74 -54.95 30.70
N MET A 186 47.78 -54.32 31.28
CA MET A 186 49.18 -54.56 30.90
C MET A 186 49.88 -55.64 31.72
N THR A 187 49.23 -56.14 32.77
CA THR A 187 49.83 -57.11 33.71
C THR A 187 49.64 -58.57 33.29
N SER A 188 48.67 -58.84 32.42
CA SER A 188 48.30 -60.19 31.97
C SER A 188 48.44 -60.37 30.44
N PRO A 189 49.68 -60.48 29.89
CA PRO A 189 49.88 -60.67 28.46
C PRO A 189 49.50 -62.08 27.98
N LEU A 190 48.91 -62.16 26.79
CA LEU A 190 48.81 -63.38 26.00
C LEU A 190 50.04 -63.56 25.11
N THR A 191 50.26 -64.78 24.64
CA THR A 191 51.34 -65.19 23.74
C THR A 191 50.79 -65.74 22.42
N ALA A 192 51.65 -65.97 21.43
CA ALA A 192 51.25 -66.57 20.16
C ALA A 192 50.58 -67.95 20.31
N ALA A 193 50.84 -68.69 21.39
CA ALA A 193 50.26 -70.02 21.64
C ALA A 193 48.78 -69.95 22.07
N ASP A 194 48.31 -68.79 22.52
CA ASP A 194 46.94 -68.58 22.98
C ASP A 194 45.96 -68.34 21.82
N PHE A 195 46.46 -68.28 20.58
CA PHE A 195 45.67 -68.05 19.38
C PHE A 195 45.75 -69.26 18.42
N SER A 196 44.59 -69.73 17.95
CA SER A 196 44.50 -70.76 16.89
C SER A 196 45.06 -70.26 15.55
N THR A 197 44.92 -68.95 15.32
CA THR A 197 45.30 -68.21 14.12
C THR A 197 45.86 -66.88 14.58
N LEU A 198 47.02 -66.48 14.05
CA LEU A 198 47.69 -65.28 14.54
C LEU A 198 46.89 -64.02 14.16
N PRO A 199 46.69 -63.09 15.12
CA PRO A 199 46.00 -61.83 14.85
C PRO A 199 46.64 -61.01 13.71
N ALA A 200 45.80 -60.45 12.84
CA ALA A 200 46.20 -59.68 11.66
C ALA A 200 46.22 -58.16 11.94
N THR A 201 47.05 -57.40 11.23
CA THR A 201 47.14 -55.94 11.39
C THR A 201 45.85 -55.23 10.98
N VAL A 202 45.37 -54.34 11.85
CA VAL A 202 44.17 -53.53 11.58
C VAL A 202 44.57 -52.24 10.86
N THR A 203 43.99 -52.01 9.68
CA THR A 203 44.28 -50.84 8.83
C THR A 203 43.09 -49.93 8.63
N GLN A 204 41.89 -50.33 9.05
CA GLN A 204 40.67 -49.52 8.99
C GLN A 204 39.82 -49.73 10.24
N THR A 205 39.11 -48.70 10.67
CA THR A 205 38.03 -48.86 11.65
C THR A 205 36.86 -49.56 10.95
N PRO A 206 36.12 -50.45 11.61
CA PRO A 206 34.93 -51.00 11.00
C PRO A 206 33.85 -49.91 10.84
N PRO A 207 32.99 -49.97 9.80
CA PRO A 207 31.87 -49.05 9.65
C PRO A 207 30.85 -49.29 10.78
N VAL A 208 30.09 -48.28 11.18
CA VAL A 208 29.03 -48.43 12.19
C VAL A 208 27.69 -48.07 11.60
N ASP A 209 26.73 -48.96 11.78
CA ASP A 209 25.38 -48.75 11.33
C ASP A 209 24.51 -48.37 12.53
N PRO A 210 24.01 -47.12 12.62
CA PRO A 210 23.15 -46.70 13.72
C PRO A 210 21.83 -47.49 13.82
N ALA A 211 21.45 -48.27 12.81
CA ALA A 211 20.30 -49.16 12.85
C ALA A 211 20.58 -50.47 13.59
N THR A 212 21.83 -50.96 13.62
CA THR A 212 22.20 -52.24 14.26
C THR A 212 23.09 -52.06 15.50
N ASP A 213 23.88 -50.99 15.54
CA ASP A 213 24.80 -50.69 16.64
C ASP A 213 24.13 -49.84 17.72
N THR A 214 24.63 -49.93 18.96
CA THR A 214 24.06 -49.17 20.08
C THR A 214 24.48 -47.70 20.00
N VAL A 215 23.51 -46.79 19.97
CA VAL A 215 23.76 -45.34 20.01
C VAL A 215 23.39 -44.77 21.37
N ALA A 216 24.40 -44.30 22.10
CA ALA A 216 24.25 -43.49 23.29
C ALA A 216 24.14 -42.01 22.92
N PHE A 217 23.24 -41.28 23.56
CA PHE A 217 23.05 -39.85 23.33
C PHE A 217 23.47 -39.06 24.55
N GLN A 218 24.19 -37.95 24.37
CA GLN A 218 24.63 -37.08 25.45
C GLN A 218 24.40 -35.62 25.10
N ASP A 219 24.12 -34.81 26.11
CA ASP A 219 24.08 -33.35 25.96
C ASP A 219 25.49 -32.74 25.92
N ALA A 220 25.56 -31.42 25.76
CA ALA A 220 26.83 -30.70 25.69
C ALA A 220 27.64 -30.73 27.00
N SER A 221 27.04 -31.10 28.13
CA SER A 221 27.75 -31.32 29.40
C SER A 221 28.23 -32.76 29.57
N GLY A 222 27.81 -33.69 28.69
CA GLY A 222 28.14 -35.12 28.75
C GLY A 222 27.12 -35.94 29.53
N VAL A 223 25.97 -35.35 29.90
CA VAL A 223 24.89 -36.06 30.59
C VAL A 223 24.10 -36.89 29.57
N SER A 224 23.79 -38.14 29.91
CA SER A 224 23.03 -39.04 29.04
C SER A 224 21.62 -38.52 28.77
N LEU A 225 21.24 -38.50 27.50
CA LEU A 225 19.89 -38.24 27.03
C LEU A 225 19.12 -39.57 26.90
N SER A 226 17.78 -39.50 26.96
CA SER A 226 16.94 -40.69 26.81
C SER A 226 17.05 -41.25 25.40
N ALA A 227 17.42 -42.53 25.27
CA ALA A 227 17.52 -43.23 23.99
C ALA A 227 16.16 -43.38 23.28
N SER A 228 15.05 -43.43 24.02
CA SER A 228 13.70 -43.51 23.43
C SER A 228 13.19 -42.15 22.92
N ALA A 229 13.76 -41.05 23.42
CA ALA A 229 13.41 -39.69 23.03
C ALA A 229 14.43 -39.08 22.05
N SER A 230 15.52 -39.78 21.73
CA SER A 230 16.62 -39.24 20.94
C SER A 230 16.89 -40.08 19.71
N ARG A 231 17.31 -39.41 18.63
CA ARG A 231 17.72 -40.08 17.39
C ARG A 231 18.90 -39.37 16.75
N LEU A 232 19.75 -40.15 16.10
CA LEU A 232 20.82 -39.62 15.26
C LEU A 232 20.30 -39.34 13.85
N LEU A 233 20.58 -38.14 13.37
CA LEU A 233 20.27 -37.67 12.02
C LEU A 233 21.55 -37.18 11.34
N GLN A 234 21.50 -37.08 10.02
CA GLN A 234 22.58 -36.54 9.20
C GLN A 234 22.04 -35.46 8.27
N ARG A 235 22.80 -34.38 8.07
CA ARG A 235 22.50 -33.36 7.05
C ARG A 235 23.17 -33.70 5.72
N ASN A 236 22.70 -33.07 4.64
CA ASN A 236 23.26 -33.25 3.29
C ASN A 236 24.75 -32.88 3.17
N ASN A 237 25.30 -32.09 4.09
CA ASN A 237 26.73 -31.74 4.14
C ASN A 237 27.57 -32.77 4.92
N GLY A 238 26.99 -33.89 5.35
CA GLY A 238 27.67 -34.95 6.11
C GLY A 238 27.76 -34.72 7.62
N THR A 239 27.30 -33.57 8.14
CA THR A 239 27.28 -33.31 9.59
C THR A 239 26.18 -34.10 10.29
N TYR A 240 26.43 -34.47 11.55
CA TYR A 240 25.50 -35.22 12.37
C TYR A 240 24.72 -34.31 13.31
N VAL A 241 23.50 -34.72 13.63
CA VAL A 241 22.56 -33.98 14.46
C VAL A 241 21.86 -34.94 15.41
N ILE A 242 21.67 -34.54 16.66
CA ILE A 242 20.83 -35.25 17.61
C ILE A 242 19.46 -34.56 17.59
N GLU A 243 18.43 -35.30 17.21
CA GLU A 243 17.05 -34.93 17.50
C GLU A 243 16.71 -35.38 18.91
N VAL A 244 16.10 -34.50 19.70
CA VAL A 244 15.56 -34.80 21.03
C VAL A 244 14.09 -34.38 21.07
N ASP A 245 13.22 -35.33 21.36
CA ASP A 245 11.80 -35.12 21.63
C ASP A 245 11.63 -34.47 23.01
N ALA A 246 11.22 -33.20 23.02
CA ALA A 246 10.97 -32.42 24.23
C ALA A 246 9.52 -32.55 24.72
N GLY A 247 8.71 -33.42 24.10
CA GLY A 247 7.31 -33.63 24.41
C GLY A 247 6.37 -32.63 23.74
N GLY A 248 5.09 -33.04 23.60
CA GLY A 248 4.05 -32.21 23.01
C GLY A 248 4.29 -31.86 21.53
N GLY A 249 5.02 -32.70 20.80
CA GLY A 249 5.39 -32.46 19.40
C GLY A 249 6.57 -31.50 19.19
N ASN A 250 7.22 -31.06 20.27
CA ASN A 250 8.37 -30.16 20.18
C ASN A 250 9.67 -30.97 20.07
N PHE A 251 10.45 -30.70 19.03
CA PHE A 251 11.74 -31.35 18.79
C PHE A 251 12.87 -30.35 18.80
N ARG A 252 14.00 -30.75 19.38
CA ARG A 252 15.23 -29.94 19.45
C ARG A 252 16.33 -30.64 18.67
N TYR A 253 17.02 -29.90 17.82
CA TYR A 253 18.07 -30.42 16.95
C TYR A 253 19.42 -29.82 17.35
N TYR A 254 20.31 -30.65 17.88
CA TYR A 254 21.65 -30.26 18.33
C TYR A 254 22.70 -30.76 17.35
N ASP A 255 23.66 -29.90 16.98
CA ASP A 255 24.84 -30.38 16.26
C ASP A 255 25.58 -31.44 17.07
N ALA A 256 25.94 -32.54 16.42
CA ALA A 256 26.43 -33.73 17.08
C ALA A 256 27.89 -34.03 16.73
N ALA A 257 28.65 -34.30 17.78
CA ALA A 257 29.97 -34.90 17.73
C ALA A 257 29.83 -36.41 17.96
N LEU A 258 30.40 -37.21 17.07
CA LEU A 258 30.42 -38.67 17.23
C LEU A 258 31.75 -39.11 17.83
N THR A 259 31.66 -39.92 18.90
CA THR A 259 32.78 -40.67 19.47
C THR A 259 32.37 -42.12 19.61
N MET A 260 33.28 -43.05 19.43
CA MET A 260 32.90 -44.45 19.27
C MET A 260 33.90 -45.34 19.98
N SER A 261 33.40 -46.45 20.53
CA SER A 261 34.17 -47.47 21.22
C SER A 261 33.83 -48.84 20.65
N ASP A 262 34.86 -49.65 20.40
CA ASP A 262 34.73 -51.00 19.85
C ASP A 262 35.75 -51.93 20.53
N ASP A 263 35.28 -52.94 21.24
CA ASP A 263 36.12 -53.96 21.88
C ASP A 263 36.26 -55.25 21.03
N GLY A 264 35.69 -55.24 19.83
CA GLY A 264 35.62 -56.37 18.91
C GLY A 264 34.36 -57.24 19.08
N THR A 265 33.62 -57.08 20.18
CA THR A 265 32.37 -57.80 20.45
C THR A 265 31.17 -56.86 20.58
N THR A 266 31.36 -55.70 21.20
CA THR A 266 30.33 -54.67 21.40
C THR A 266 30.83 -53.36 20.82
N ARG A 267 29.93 -52.70 20.09
CA ARG A 267 30.21 -51.44 19.39
C ARG A 267 29.22 -50.40 19.87
N THR A 268 29.75 -49.38 20.52
CA THR A 268 28.97 -48.29 21.09
C THR A 268 29.35 -46.99 20.41
N MET A 269 28.38 -46.36 19.77
CA MET A 269 28.50 -44.99 19.28
C MET A 269 27.92 -44.04 20.32
N THR A 270 28.65 -43.00 20.67
CA THR A 270 28.14 -41.88 21.47
C THR A 270 28.00 -40.67 20.57
N ALA A 271 26.77 -40.20 20.39
CA ALA A 271 26.45 -38.92 19.81
C ALA A 271 26.32 -37.89 20.93
N ARG A 272 27.22 -36.91 20.97
CA ARG A 272 27.23 -35.84 21.97
C ARG A 272 26.93 -34.50 21.34
N ALA A 273 26.01 -33.74 21.93
CA ALA A 273 25.74 -32.37 21.48
C ALA A 273 27.02 -31.50 21.61
N VAL A 274 27.34 -30.75 20.57
CA VAL A 274 28.55 -29.88 20.54
C VAL A 274 28.33 -28.60 21.34
N SER A 275 27.08 -28.15 21.47
CA SER A 275 26.67 -26.93 22.17
C SER A 275 25.30 -27.13 22.83
N THR A 276 24.96 -26.25 23.76
CA THR A 276 23.61 -26.15 24.35
C THR A 276 22.62 -25.45 23.40
N THR A 277 23.11 -24.80 22.33
CA THR A 277 22.27 -24.23 21.27
C THR A 277 21.64 -25.33 20.42
N TYR A 278 20.36 -25.16 20.12
CA TYR A 278 19.59 -26.09 19.29
C TYR A 278 18.75 -25.32 18.27
N GLN A 279 18.40 -26.02 17.19
CA GLN A 279 17.36 -25.56 16.26
C GLN A 279 16.01 -26.12 16.71
N THR A 280 14.95 -25.34 16.48
CA THR A 280 13.56 -25.74 16.65
C THR A 280 12.79 -25.29 15.43
N PHE A 281 11.71 -25.99 15.13
CA PHE A 281 10.73 -25.58 14.13
C PHE A 281 9.43 -25.25 14.84
N THR A 282 8.79 -24.17 14.43
CA THR A 282 7.54 -23.70 15.00
C THR A 282 6.46 -23.70 13.93
N ASP A 283 5.29 -24.20 14.28
CA ASP A 283 4.12 -24.21 13.40
C ASP A 283 3.78 -22.81 12.89
N LEU A 284 3.46 -22.76 11.60
CA LEU A 284 3.07 -21.55 10.90
C LEU A 284 1.63 -21.71 10.39
N PRO A 285 0.62 -21.39 11.22
CA PRO A 285 -0.79 -21.64 10.88
C PRO A 285 -1.30 -20.71 9.77
N SER A 286 -0.60 -19.61 9.50
CA SER A 286 -0.98 -18.68 8.44
C SER A 286 0.21 -18.07 7.71
N VAL A 287 -0.04 -17.71 6.45
CA VAL A 287 0.94 -17.06 5.56
C VAL A 287 0.41 -15.75 5.01
N SER A 288 1.30 -14.96 4.40
CA SER A 288 0.96 -13.71 3.72
C SER A 288 1.30 -13.81 2.25
N GLY A 289 0.45 -13.27 1.37
CA GLY A 289 0.66 -13.37 -0.07
C GLY A 289 0.07 -12.19 -0.83
N ASP A 290 -0.39 -12.49 -2.03
CA ASP A 290 -1.06 -11.53 -2.91
C ASP A 290 -2.58 -11.70 -2.83
N SER A 291 -3.32 -10.64 -3.13
CA SER A 291 -4.79 -10.69 -3.21
C SER A 291 -5.33 -10.00 -4.46
N THR A 292 -6.39 -10.58 -5.01
CA THR A 292 -7.23 -9.92 -6.01
C THR A 292 -8.45 -9.33 -5.32
N VAL A 293 -8.50 -8.00 -5.26
CA VAL A 293 -9.50 -7.24 -4.51
C VAL A 293 -10.57 -6.72 -5.46
N THR A 294 -11.82 -7.11 -5.28
CA THR A 294 -12.95 -6.45 -5.93
C THR A 294 -13.49 -5.35 -5.03
N ILE A 295 -13.72 -4.16 -5.60
CA ILE A 295 -14.25 -3.01 -4.85
C ILE A 295 -15.71 -3.25 -4.49
N ASP A 296 -15.96 -3.84 -3.32
CA ASP A 296 -17.30 -4.09 -2.78
C ASP A 296 -17.39 -3.49 -1.37
N PRO A 297 -18.29 -2.52 -1.08
CA PRO A 297 -18.46 -1.92 0.24
C PRO A 297 -18.78 -2.94 1.35
N ALA A 298 -19.33 -4.11 1.01
CA ALA A 298 -19.56 -5.17 2.00
C ALA A 298 -18.26 -5.82 2.48
N LYS A 299 -17.17 -5.76 1.70
CA LYS A 299 -15.90 -6.43 1.98
C LYS A 299 -14.71 -5.47 2.08
N VAL A 300 -14.81 -4.29 1.51
CA VAL A 300 -13.73 -3.32 1.38
C VAL A 300 -14.07 -2.06 2.17
N SER A 301 -13.22 -1.73 3.14
CA SER A 301 -13.21 -0.41 3.76
C SER A 301 -12.17 0.44 3.05
N VAL A 302 -12.58 1.63 2.60
CA VAL A 302 -11.69 2.56 1.89
C VAL A 302 -11.34 3.73 2.79
N ASN A 303 -10.05 3.91 3.07
CA ASN A 303 -9.51 5.12 3.64
C ASN A 303 -8.99 6.00 2.49
N TYR A 304 -9.53 7.20 2.35
CA TYR A 304 -9.10 8.15 1.35
C TYR A 304 -8.38 9.31 2.02
N THR A 305 -7.14 9.57 1.61
CA THR A 305 -6.32 10.69 2.07
C THR A 305 -6.26 11.75 0.99
N ASP A 306 -6.77 12.94 1.30
CA ASP A 306 -6.70 14.08 0.39
C ASP A 306 -5.27 14.62 0.29
N ARG A 307 -5.05 15.53 -0.66
CA ARG A 307 -3.75 16.20 -0.80
C ARG A 307 -3.28 17.00 0.42
N ASN A 308 -4.20 17.43 1.29
CA ASN A 308 -3.84 18.13 2.52
C ASN A 308 -3.38 17.15 3.61
N GLY A 309 -3.36 15.84 3.33
CA GLY A 309 -3.01 14.79 4.28
C GLY A 309 -4.16 14.38 5.20
N VAL A 310 -5.37 14.92 4.99
CA VAL A 310 -6.54 14.57 5.80
C VAL A 310 -7.10 13.24 5.33
N THR A 311 -7.19 12.28 6.24
CA THR A 311 -7.71 10.96 5.95
C THR A 311 -9.16 10.83 6.36
N TYR A 312 -9.97 10.34 5.44
CA TYR A 312 -11.38 10.06 5.61
C TYR A 312 -11.59 8.55 5.50
N GLY A 313 -12.06 7.96 6.59
CA GLY A 313 -12.27 6.51 6.67
C GLY A 313 -13.63 6.10 6.11
N ASN A 314 -13.66 4.88 5.56
CA ASN A 314 -14.86 4.21 5.05
C ASN A 314 -15.68 5.07 4.06
N VAL A 315 -15.01 5.65 3.07
CA VAL A 315 -15.66 6.53 2.08
C VAL A 315 -16.44 5.77 1.01
N LEU A 316 -16.22 4.46 0.86
CA LEU A 316 -16.87 3.67 -0.20
C LEU A 316 -18.35 3.45 0.08
N GLY A 317 -19.18 3.72 -0.92
CA GLY A 317 -20.61 3.48 -0.91
C GLY A 317 -21.15 3.22 -2.32
N LEU A 318 -22.48 3.25 -2.44
CA LEU A 318 -23.20 3.10 -3.70
C LEU A 318 -23.89 4.42 -4.05
N ASP A 319 -23.91 4.78 -5.34
CA ASP A 319 -24.74 5.86 -5.85
C ASP A 319 -26.20 5.41 -6.07
N ALA A 320 -27.07 6.33 -6.51
CA ALA A 320 -28.48 6.05 -6.80
C ALA A 320 -28.69 5.03 -7.94
N SER A 321 -27.67 4.78 -8.76
CA SER A 321 -27.70 3.81 -9.86
C SER A 321 -27.05 2.47 -9.47
N GLY A 322 -26.59 2.32 -8.23
CA GLY A 322 -25.92 1.12 -7.74
C GLY A 322 -24.45 0.99 -8.14
N ASN A 323 -23.80 2.06 -8.62
CA ASN A 323 -22.36 2.04 -8.90
C ASN A 323 -21.55 2.36 -7.64
N TYR A 324 -20.36 1.78 -7.55
CA TYR A 324 -19.43 2.06 -6.46
C TYR A 324 -18.85 3.48 -6.56
N VAL A 325 -19.02 4.26 -5.49
CA VAL A 325 -18.54 5.65 -5.39
C VAL A 325 -17.90 5.91 -4.04
N PHE A 326 -16.98 6.87 -4.01
CA PHE A 326 -16.34 7.37 -2.80
C PHE A 326 -17.08 8.64 -2.40
N ASN A 327 -17.69 8.63 -1.22
CA ASN A 327 -18.37 9.79 -0.64
C ASN A 327 -17.32 10.69 0.01
N LEU A 328 -16.95 11.78 -0.66
CA LEU A 328 -15.91 12.68 -0.22
C LEU A 328 -16.50 13.88 0.54
N PRO A 329 -15.81 14.41 1.56
CA PRO A 329 -16.37 15.34 2.55
C PRO A 329 -16.45 16.80 2.11
N GLN A 330 -15.83 17.19 0.99
CA GLN A 330 -16.12 18.51 0.40
C GLN A 330 -17.49 18.45 -0.27
N SER A 331 -18.44 19.25 0.22
CA SER A 331 -19.86 19.35 -0.19
C SER A 331 -20.20 18.65 -1.51
N ALA A 332 -20.75 17.44 -1.40
CA ALA A 332 -21.29 16.64 -2.51
C ALA A 332 -20.28 16.19 -3.58
N LYS A 333 -18.99 16.07 -3.22
CA LYS A 333 -18.02 15.38 -4.08
C LYS A 333 -18.21 13.87 -3.98
N THR A 334 -18.47 13.23 -5.12
CA THR A 334 -18.33 11.78 -5.24
C THR A 334 -17.14 11.44 -6.13
N GLY A 335 -16.41 10.39 -5.77
CA GLY A 335 -15.25 9.89 -6.50
C GLY A 335 -15.53 8.52 -7.11
N THR A 336 -14.98 8.22 -8.28
CA THR A 336 -14.97 6.88 -8.86
C THR A 336 -13.55 6.52 -9.24
N LEU A 337 -13.11 5.29 -8.98
CA LEU A 337 -11.79 4.85 -9.42
C LEU A 337 -11.82 4.56 -10.91
N VAL A 338 -10.84 5.13 -11.61
CA VAL A 338 -10.67 4.94 -13.04
C VAL A 338 -9.22 4.62 -13.36
N THR A 339 -9.02 3.88 -14.44
CA THR A 339 -7.70 3.59 -15.01
C THR A 339 -7.64 4.17 -16.41
N ALA A 340 -6.54 4.84 -16.73
CA ALA A 340 -6.25 5.33 -18.07
C ALA A 340 -5.59 4.23 -18.93
N GLN A 341 -5.50 4.46 -20.25
CA GLN A 341 -4.94 3.48 -21.20
C GLN A 341 -3.48 3.13 -20.92
N ASP A 342 -2.73 4.01 -20.27
CA ASP A 342 -1.34 3.81 -19.85
C ASP A 342 -1.20 3.01 -18.53
N GLY A 343 -2.32 2.62 -17.91
CA GLY A 343 -2.36 1.93 -16.62
C GLY A 343 -2.33 2.86 -15.42
N SER A 344 -2.21 4.17 -15.62
CA SER A 344 -2.25 5.16 -14.53
C SER A 344 -3.63 5.20 -13.88
N GLN A 345 -3.66 5.29 -12.56
CA GLN A 345 -4.89 5.24 -11.76
C GLN A 345 -5.24 6.62 -11.21
N TYR A 346 -6.54 6.94 -11.29
CA TYR A 346 -7.06 8.23 -10.87
C TYR A 346 -8.35 8.05 -10.06
N ILE A 347 -8.61 9.01 -9.18
CA ILE A 347 -9.97 9.24 -8.69
C ILE A 347 -10.62 10.29 -9.56
N ARG A 348 -11.69 9.91 -10.24
CA ARG A 348 -12.56 10.80 -10.98
C ARG A 348 -13.56 11.40 -10.00
N THR A 349 -13.36 12.65 -9.63
CA THR A 349 -14.28 13.38 -8.77
C THR A 349 -15.28 14.17 -9.61
N VAL A 350 -16.55 14.14 -9.19
CA VAL A 350 -17.61 15.04 -9.66
C VAL A 350 -18.02 15.94 -8.52
N ASN A 351 -18.27 17.22 -8.79
CA ASN A 351 -18.65 18.21 -7.80
C ASN A 351 -20.10 18.64 -8.06
N GLY A 352 -21.07 18.13 -7.31
CA GLY A 352 -22.50 18.48 -7.51
C GLY A 352 -23.07 17.96 -8.83
N SER A 353 -23.94 18.75 -9.50
CA SER A 353 -24.69 18.42 -10.74
C SER A 353 -23.81 18.18 -11.98
N GLU A 354 -22.86 17.25 -11.90
CA GLU A 354 -22.02 16.76 -13.01
C GLU A 354 -21.14 17.83 -13.70
N ASP A 355 -21.07 19.05 -13.16
CA ASP A 355 -20.54 20.23 -13.87
C ASP A 355 -19.01 20.29 -13.99
N VAL A 356 -18.25 19.55 -13.17
CA VAL A 356 -16.77 19.55 -13.24
C VAL A 356 -16.20 18.18 -12.89
N LEU A 357 -15.57 17.53 -13.87
CA LEU A 357 -14.77 16.32 -13.67
C LEU A 357 -13.30 16.68 -13.38
N ILE A 358 -12.79 16.27 -12.23
CA ILE A 358 -11.37 16.42 -11.88
C ILE A 358 -10.80 15.04 -11.57
N PHE A 359 -9.67 14.72 -12.18
CA PHE A 359 -8.92 13.49 -11.99
C PHE A 359 -7.73 13.77 -11.09
N TYR A 360 -7.64 13.10 -9.95
CA TYR A 360 -6.45 13.18 -9.11
C TYR A 360 -5.64 11.89 -9.27
N PRO A 361 -4.34 11.97 -9.59
CA PRO A 361 -3.50 10.78 -9.64
C PRO A 361 -3.45 10.14 -8.26
N LEU A 362 -3.55 8.82 -8.22
CA LEU A 362 -3.60 8.07 -6.97
C LEU A 362 -2.38 7.19 -6.79
N THR A 363 -2.05 6.98 -5.53
CA THR A 363 -1.40 5.74 -5.09
C THR A 363 -2.37 5.00 -4.17
N PHE A 364 -2.30 3.68 -4.14
CA PHE A 364 -3.04 2.92 -3.17
C PHE A 364 -2.25 1.75 -2.61
N THR A 365 -2.69 1.30 -1.44
CA THR A 365 -2.31 0.02 -0.85
C THR A 365 -3.58 -0.74 -0.48
N ALA A 366 -3.65 -2.00 -0.87
CA ALA A 366 -4.73 -2.89 -0.50
C ALA A 366 -4.19 -4.00 0.39
N LEU A 367 -4.74 -4.13 1.60
CA LEU A 367 -4.40 -5.18 2.55
C LEU A 367 -5.65 -5.98 2.89
N THR A 368 -5.66 -7.26 2.51
CA THR A 368 -6.74 -8.20 2.74
C THR A 368 -6.42 -9.11 3.92
N ASP A 369 -7.28 -9.14 4.93
CA ASP A 369 -7.28 -10.23 5.90
C ASP A 369 -8.07 -11.41 5.31
N ALA A 370 -7.36 -12.46 4.90
CA ALA A 370 -7.94 -13.63 4.26
C ALA A 370 -8.84 -14.44 5.20
N SER A 371 -8.64 -14.35 6.51
CA SER A 371 -9.46 -15.06 7.50
C SER A 371 -10.87 -14.48 7.64
N THR A 372 -11.01 -13.18 7.41
CA THR A 372 -12.30 -12.47 7.46
C THR A 372 -12.84 -12.10 6.08
N ASN A 373 -12.02 -12.30 5.04
CA ASN A 373 -12.25 -11.82 3.68
C ASN A 373 -12.61 -10.32 3.64
N LYS A 374 -11.92 -9.52 4.47
CA LYS A 374 -12.07 -8.06 4.53
C LYS A 374 -10.81 -7.39 4.03
N THR A 375 -10.98 -6.34 3.23
CA THR A 375 -9.86 -5.55 2.71
C THR A 375 -9.92 -4.13 3.26
N VAL A 376 -8.77 -3.62 3.67
CA VAL A 376 -8.55 -2.19 3.88
C VAL A 376 -7.81 -1.66 2.66
N LEU A 377 -8.45 -0.76 1.93
CA LEU A 377 -7.87 -0.06 0.80
C LEU A 377 -7.54 1.37 1.23
N ASN A 378 -6.26 1.71 1.26
CA ASN A 378 -5.82 3.09 1.48
C ASN A 378 -5.54 3.73 0.13
N VAL A 379 -6.23 4.82 -0.17
CA VAL A 379 -6.12 5.59 -1.41
C VAL A 379 -5.60 6.98 -1.07
N VAL A 380 -4.52 7.41 -1.70
CA VAL A 380 -3.85 8.68 -1.42
C VAL A 380 -3.70 9.47 -2.72
N GLU A 381 -4.10 10.73 -2.70
CA GLU A 381 -3.85 11.65 -3.81
C GLU A 381 -2.34 11.96 -3.91
N ALA A 382 -1.77 11.62 -5.07
CA ALA A 382 -0.32 11.69 -5.31
C ALA A 382 0.12 12.97 -6.02
N GLY A 383 -0.81 13.86 -6.41
CA GLY A 383 -0.48 15.02 -7.23
C GLY A 383 -1.62 16.00 -7.44
N GLU A 384 -1.34 17.00 -8.27
CA GLU A 384 -2.31 18.01 -8.68
C GLU A 384 -3.48 17.41 -9.44
N GLY A 385 -4.67 17.98 -9.23
CA GLY A 385 -5.86 17.61 -9.99
C GLY A 385 -5.70 18.00 -11.46
N ILE A 386 -5.90 17.02 -12.34
CA ILE A 386 -5.82 17.14 -13.78
C ILE A 386 -7.23 17.10 -14.38
N ARG A 387 -7.44 17.79 -15.49
CA ARG A 387 -8.70 17.77 -16.26
C ARG A 387 -8.48 16.99 -17.55
N LEU A 388 -9.48 16.31 -18.09
CA LEU A 388 -9.36 15.65 -19.41
C LEU A 388 -9.39 16.67 -20.55
N LYS A 389 -8.69 16.34 -21.64
CA LYS A 389 -8.55 17.18 -22.84
C LYS A 389 -9.78 17.13 -23.77
N GLN A 390 -10.70 16.20 -23.50
CA GLN A 390 -11.93 15.96 -24.25
C GLN A 390 -13.07 15.66 -23.26
N PRO A 391 -14.04 16.57 -23.09
CA PRO A 391 -15.26 16.27 -22.34
C PRO A 391 -15.99 15.08 -23.00
N LEU A 392 -16.70 14.28 -22.22
CA LEU A 392 -17.50 13.16 -22.76
C LEU A 392 -18.56 13.63 -23.77
N ASP A 393 -19.12 14.83 -23.54
CA ASP A 393 -20.06 15.48 -24.45
C ASP A 393 -19.64 16.94 -24.70
N PRO A 394 -18.76 17.20 -25.67
CA PRO A 394 -18.27 18.54 -25.96
C PRO A 394 -19.36 19.44 -26.54
N LEU A 395 -20.39 18.87 -27.19
CA LEU A 395 -21.50 19.62 -27.78
C LEU A 395 -22.44 20.13 -26.69
N ALA A 396 -22.83 19.29 -25.73
CA ALA A 396 -23.67 19.73 -24.62
C ALA A 396 -23.01 20.86 -23.79
N THR A 397 -21.68 20.84 -23.63
CA THR A 397 -20.97 21.94 -22.94
C THR A 397 -20.97 23.22 -23.77
N LEU A 398 -20.80 23.14 -25.09
CA LEU A 398 -20.91 24.31 -25.97
C LEU A 398 -22.32 24.89 -25.98
N ASP A 399 -23.36 24.06 -26.07
CA ASP A 399 -24.75 24.49 -26.10
C ASP A 399 -25.12 25.27 -24.83
N ARG A 400 -24.67 24.80 -23.66
CA ARG A 400 -24.87 25.53 -22.38
C ARG A 400 -24.12 26.85 -22.35
N ALA A 401 -22.88 26.89 -22.82
CA ALA A 401 -22.11 28.13 -22.90
C ALA A 401 -22.77 29.14 -23.83
N LEU A 402 -23.29 28.69 -24.97
CA LEU A 402 -24.05 29.52 -25.91
C LEU A 402 -25.31 30.09 -25.24
N ALA A 403 -26.08 29.24 -24.55
CA ALA A 403 -27.29 29.66 -23.85
C ALA A 403 -27.01 30.74 -22.80
N ALA A 404 -25.88 30.65 -22.07
CA ALA A 404 -25.47 31.68 -21.12
C ALA A 404 -25.11 33.01 -21.79
N VAL A 405 -24.38 32.97 -22.92
CA VAL A 405 -24.08 34.16 -23.73
C VAL A 405 -25.37 34.79 -24.27
N ASP A 406 -26.29 33.97 -24.78
CA ASP A 406 -27.56 34.44 -25.34
C ASP A 406 -28.46 35.05 -24.27
N ALA A 407 -28.51 34.48 -23.06
CA ALA A 407 -29.20 35.07 -21.92
C ALA A 407 -28.64 36.47 -21.58
N GLN A 408 -27.31 36.60 -21.55
CA GLN A 408 -26.68 37.89 -21.28
C GLN A 408 -26.91 38.91 -22.40
N ARG A 409 -26.86 38.48 -23.67
CA ARG A 409 -27.21 39.33 -24.82
C ARG A 409 -28.66 39.79 -24.76
N SER A 410 -29.57 38.91 -24.38
CA SER A 410 -30.99 39.25 -24.18
C SER A 410 -31.17 40.31 -23.09
N LEU A 411 -30.49 40.17 -21.95
CA LEU A 411 -30.50 41.19 -20.89
C LEU A 411 -29.93 42.53 -21.35
N LEU A 412 -28.83 42.53 -22.11
CA LEU A 412 -28.24 43.75 -22.67
C LEU A 412 -29.17 44.41 -23.70
N GLY A 413 -29.84 43.64 -24.56
CA GLY A 413 -30.84 44.14 -25.50
C GLY A 413 -32.06 44.75 -24.80
N ALA A 414 -32.55 44.10 -23.74
CA ALA A 414 -33.62 44.66 -22.90
C ALA A 414 -33.19 45.98 -22.23
N ALA A 415 -31.95 46.05 -21.74
CA ALA A 415 -31.40 47.28 -21.17
C ALA A 415 -31.28 48.39 -22.21
N GLN A 416 -30.85 48.08 -23.45
CA GLN A 416 -30.81 49.03 -24.56
C GLN A 416 -32.20 49.60 -24.88
N ASN A 417 -33.22 48.73 -25.05
CA ASN A 417 -34.60 49.17 -25.31
C ASN A 417 -35.14 50.10 -24.21
N ARG A 418 -34.80 49.81 -22.94
CA ARG A 418 -35.16 50.67 -21.82
C ARG A 418 -34.41 52.01 -21.86
N LEU A 419 -33.12 52.03 -22.18
CA LEU A 419 -32.34 53.26 -22.34
C LEU A 419 -32.93 54.14 -23.45
N ASP A 420 -33.25 53.58 -24.62
CA ASP A 420 -33.84 54.32 -25.74
C ASP A 420 -35.20 54.94 -25.36
N SER A 421 -36.03 54.18 -24.64
CA SER A 421 -37.34 54.65 -24.15
C SER A 421 -37.18 55.82 -23.18
N ILE A 422 -36.20 55.74 -22.28
CA ILE A 422 -35.91 56.81 -21.31
C ILE A 422 -35.35 58.04 -22.03
N THR A 423 -34.44 57.88 -23.00
CA THR A 423 -33.92 58.99 -23.80
C THR A 423 -35.04 59.72 -24.54
N ASN A 424 -35.98 58.99 -25.15
CA ASN A 424 -37.14 59.59 -25.82
C ASN A 424 -38.07 60.35 -24.85
N ALA A 425 -38.32 59.78 -23.67
CA ALA A 425 -39.11 60.42 -22.63
C ALA A 425 -38.41 61.69 -22.09
N GLN A 426 -37.09 61.64 -21.88
CA GLN A 426 -36.28 62.78 -21.44
C GLN A 426 -36.25 63.89 -22.49
N GLN A 427 -36.10 63.56 -23.78
CA GLN A 427 -36.13 64.54 -24.87
C GLN A 427 -37.48 65.26 -24.95
N THR A 428 -38.58 64.51 -24.79
CA THR A 428 -39.93 65.07 -24.74
C THR A 428 -40.11 65.99 -23.53
N THR A 429 -39.64 65.54 -22.36
CA THR A 429 -39.69 66.33 -21.13
C THR A 429 -38.87 67.62 -21.24
N ALA A 430 -37.65 67.55 -21.79
CA ALA A 430 -36.81 68.72 -22.02
C ALA A 430 -37.50 69.72 -22.97
N THR A 431 -38.07 69.25 -24.08
CA THR A 431 -38.81 70.10 -25.03
C THR A 431 -40.01 70.80 -24.38
N ASN A 432 -40.76 70.07 -23.55
CA ASN A 432 -41.90 70.61 -22.80
C ASN A 432 -41.46 71.64 -21.75
N LEU A 433 -40.36 71.37 -21.02
CA LEU A 433 -39.79 72.29 -20.05
C LEU A 433 -39.24 73.54 -20.71
N ASP A 434 -38.52 73.42 -21.83
CA ASP A 434 -38.02 74.56 -22.61
C ASP A 434 -39.18 75.42 -23.13
N THR A 435 -40.26 74.79 -23.60
CA THR A 435 -41.48 75.51 -24.02
C THR A 435 -42.16 76.22 -22.85
N ALA A 436 -42.27 75.57 -21.69
CA ALA A 436 -42.84 76.17 -20.49
C ALA A 436 -41.99 77.33 -19.98
N ARG A 437 -40.65 77.17 -20.02
CA ARG A 437 -39.69 78.20 -19.66
C ARG A 437 -39.77 79.38 -20.62
N SER A 438 -39.82 79.15 -21.93
CA SER A 438 -40.02 80.19 -22.94
C SER A 438 -41.31 80.98 -22.66
N ARG A 439 -42.42 80.33 -22.31
CA ARG A 439 -43.66 81.04 -21.92
C ARG A 439 -43.56 81.90 -20.65
N ILE A 440 -42.64 81.57 -19.73
CA ILE A 440 -42.46 82.28 -18.46
C ILE A 440 -41.41 83.39 -18.59
N GLU A 441 -40.27 83.10 -19.21
CA GLU A 441 -39.13 84.00 -19.32
C GLU A 441 -39.20 84.89 -20.56
N ASP A 442 -39.70 84.39 -21.69
CA ASP A 442 -39.78 85.19 -22.92
C ASP A 442 -41.02 86.08 -22.87
N ALA A 443 -40.80 87.39 -22.81
CA ALA A 443 -41.86 88.37 -22.96
C ALA A 443 -42.36 88.38 -24.41
N ASP A 444 -43.68 88.36 -24.61
CA ASP A 444 -44.26 88.51 -25.94
C ASP A 444 -43.89 89.88 -26.52
N TYR A 445 -42.99 89.88 -27.50
CA TYR A 445 -42.46 91.07 -28.16
C TYR A 445 -43.59 91.96 -28.70
N ALA A 446 -44.70 91.37 -29.16
CA ALA A 446 -45.83 92.15 -29.66
C ALA A 446 -46.50 92.96 -28.54
N VAL A 447 -46.66 92.39 -27.35
CA VAL A 447 -47.25 93.06 -26.18
C VAL A 447 -46.28 94.10 -25.62
N GLU A 448 -45.00 93.77 -25.50
CA GLU A 448 -44.01 94.68 -24.91
C GLU A 448 -43.73 95.88 -25.81
N VAL A 449 -43.64 95.69 -27.14
CA VAL A 449 -43.54 96.80 -28.10
C VAL A 449 -44.82 97.65 -28.09
N SER A 450 -46.00 97.04 -27.96
CA SER A 450 -47.26 97.78 -27.85
C SER A 450 -47.30 98.63 -26.58
N LYS A 451 -46.88 98.08 -25.43
CA LYS A 451 -46.75 98.83 -24.18
C LYS A 451 -45.71 99.95 -24.29
N MET A 452 -44.54 99.68 -24.84
CA MET A 452 -43.50 100.68 -25.08
C MET A 452 -44.01 101.81 -25.98
N THR A 453 -44.66 101.47 -27.09
CA THR A 453 -45.25 102.45 -28.03
C THR A 453 -46.36 103.25 -27.34
N ALA A 454 -47.23 102.59 -26.58
CA ALA A 454 -48.27 103.27 -25.80
C ALA A 454 -47.66 104.22 -24.76
N SER A 455 -46.64 103.81 -24.01
CA SER A 455 -45.91 104.65 -23.07
C SER A 455 -45.23 105.84 -23.76
N GLN A 456 -44.71 105.63 -24.97
CA GLN A 456 -44.07 106.69 -25.76
C GLN A 456 -45.10 107.69 -26.29
N ILE A 457 -46.28 107.23 -26.73
CA ILE A 457 -47.42 108.08 -27.09
C ILE A 457 -47.91 108.86 -25.86
N VAL A 458 -48.07 108.20 -24.70
CA VAL A 458 -48.48 108.87 -23.45
C VAL A 458 -47.46 109.91 -23.04
N SER A 459 -46.16 109.64 -23.16
CA SER A 459 -45.11 110.61 -22.86
C SER A 459 -45.18 111.84 -23.79
N GLN A 460 -45.34 111.62 -25.10
CA GLN A 460 -45.51 112.71 -26.07
C GLN A 460 -46.80 113.52 -25.83
N ALA A 461 -47.91 112.84 -25.51
CA ALA A 461 -49.18 113.46 -25.15
C ALA A 461 -49.10 114.22 -23.83
N ALA A 462 -48.40 113.71 -22.82
CA ALA A 462 -48.18 114.40 -21.55
C ALA A 462 -47.34 115.66 -21.74
N THR A 463 -46.30 115.63 -22.59
CA THR A 463 -45.53 116.82 -22.96
C THR A 463 -46.39 117.84 -23.71
N ALA A 464 -47.23 117.39 -24.66
CA ALA A 464 -48.15 118.27 -25.40
C ALA A 464 -49.25 118.87 -24.49
N MET A 465 -49.80 118.08 -23.57
CA MET A 465 -50.78 118.52 -22.56
C MET A 465 -50.15 119.50 -21.56
N LEU A 466 -48.90 119.26 -21.12
CA LEU A 466 -48.14 120.21 -20.30
C LEU A 466 -47.90 121.52 -21.06
N ALA A 467 -47.52 121.45 -22.33
CA ALA A 467 -47.36 122.64 -23.18
C ALA A 467 -48.69 123.41 -23.31
N GLN A 468 -49.81 122.70 -23.52
CA GLN A 468 -51.15 123.29 -23.61
C GLN A 468 -51.63 123.89 -22.27
N ALA A 469 -51.40 123.21 -21.14
CA ALA A 469 -51.75 123.70 -19.81
C ALA A 469 -50.92 124.93 -19.42
N ASN A 470 -49.64 124.97 -19.79
CA ASN A 470 -48.77 126.13 -19.61
C ASN A 470 -49.22 127.33 -20.48
N GLN A 471 -49.70 127.08 -21.70
CA GLN A 471 -50.26 128.14 -22.56
C GLN A 471 -51.62 128.65 -22.06
N GLN A 472 -52.52 127.77 -21.59
CA GLN A 472 -53.79 128.19 -20.99
C GLN A 472 -53.60 129.01 -19.71
N SER A 473 -52.68 128.61 -18.84
CA SER A 473 -52.39 129.38 -17.63
C SER A 473 -51.80 130.77 -17.93
N GLN A 474 -50.95 130.90 -18.94
CA GLN A 474 -50.49 132.22 -19.43
C GLN A 474 -51.62 133.06 -20.05
N ALA A 475 -52.55 132.43 -20.79
CA ALA A 475 -53.72 133.12 -21.35
C ALA A 475 -54.65 133.67 -20.26
N VAL A 476 -54.81 132.96 -19.13
CA VAL A 476 -55.59 133.44 -17.98
C VAL A 476 -54.86 134.58 -17.24
N LEU A 477 -53.54 134.51 -17.08
CA LEU A 477 -52.74 135.61 -16.51
C LEU A 477 -52.81 136.88 -17.39
N SER A 478 -52.82 136.72 -18.72
CA SER A 478 -53.07 137.83 -19.66
C SER A 478 -54.46 138.47 -19.47
N LEU A 479 -55.46 137.68 -19.10
CA LEU A 479 -56.83 138.16 -18.85
C LEU A 479 -57.03 138.78 -17.45
N LEU A 480 -56.20 138.44 -16.47
CA LEU A 480 -56.24 139.01 -15.12
C LEU A 480 -55.24 140.16 -14.90
N GLY A 481 -54.21 140.28 -15.74
CA GLY A 481 -53.20 141.35 -15.66
C GLY A 481 -53.51 142.61 -16.47
N ARG A 482 -54.67 142.66 -17.15
CA ARG A 482 -55.07 143.81 -17.97
C ARG A 482 -56.54 144.18 -17.74
N ASN A 483 -56.81 144.77 -16.58
CA ASN A 483 -57.66 145.95 -16.38
C ASN A 483 -57.48 146.52 -14.98
#